data_AF-A0A1G3MGJ5-F1
#
_entry.id   AF-A0A1G3MGJ5-F1
#
_cell.length_a   1.000
_cell.length_b   1.000
_cell.length_c   1.000
_cell.angle_alpha   90.00
_cell.angle_beta   90.00
_cell.angle_gamma   90.00
#
_symmetry.space_group_name_H-M   'P 1'
#
loop_
_entity.id
_entity.type
_entity.pdbx_description
1 polymer ?
#
loop_
_entity_poly.entity_id
_entity_poly.type
_entity_poly.pdbx_seq_one_letter_code
_entity_poly.pdbx_strand_id
1 'polypeptide(L)'
;MLSQVITANPTVALRFPTTQRTTPNGPLRITVERVGDVFYVMFLYGRDGAFPYSARGNIIIKRAANTGYIQAIKWLLSDDGRSYLYLTPNNERTLIDYVVDGVVVNRGLTANTLIYYFLLQPFSFLHDSLRAQLNWRLVLAERGPAASLTMMDAIAELPANRVQADAVEPEAALLYAAANPEAMEAYLRLVNQPVDSFRELTVLPLPTRIASSDERGRGTVVDNAAWSASAGFPAGSLRQVVGLWAGRAFLLLEASGRYLVIPWQAANGNRELFIWDLTRHQPLPIGSTPDAWPTDSFRLFEIPMP
;
A
#
# COMPACT_ATOMS: atom_id res chain seq x y z
N MET A 1 -28.80 16.38 -5.89
CA MET A 1 -27.81 16.83 -4.88
C MET A 1 -27.15 15.61 -4.23
N LEU A 2 -25.87 15.67 -3.84
CA LEU A 2 -25.18 14.56 -3.14
C LEU A 2 -25.92 14.08 -1.86
N SER A 3 -26.65 14.98 -1.20
CA SER A 3 -27.53 14.66 -0.06
C SER A 3 -28.60 13.60 -0.40
N GLN A 4 -29.04 13.52 -1.66
CA GLN A 4 -30.09 12.58 -2.09
C GLN A 4 -29.68 11.11 -2.03
N VAL A 5 -28.37 10.81 -1.91
CA VAL A 5 -27.88 9.44 -1.76
C VAL A 5 -27.24 9.19 -0.41
N ILE A 6 -26.62 10.20 0.20
CA ILE A 6 -25.93 10.05 1.49
C ILE A 6 -26.91 10.08 2.66
N THR A 7 -27.83 11.04 2.69
CA THR A 7 -28.72 11.30 3.85
C THR A 7 -30.19 10.97 3.60
N ALA A 8 -30.58 10.73 2.34
CA ALA A 8 -31.95 10.38 2.01
C ALA A 8 -32.39 9.04 2.61
N ASN A 9 -33.71 8.89 2.81
CA ASN A 9 -34.33 7.61 3.17
C ASN A 9 -33.88 6.48 2.21
N PRO A 10 -33.68 5.24 2.70
CA PRO A 10 -33.26 4.11 1.87
C PRO A 10 -34.05 3.92 0.58
N THR A 11 -35.39 4.05 0.62
CA THR A 11 -36.25 3.89 -0.56
C THR A 11 -35.92 4.89 -1.67
N VAL A 12 -35.52 6.11 -1.29
CA VAL A 12 -35.14 7.16 -2.25
C VAL A 12 -33.71 6.90 -2.75
N ALA A 13 -32.77 6.64 -1.84
CA ALA A 13 -31.38 6.40 -2.20
C ALA A 13 -31.20 5.19 -3.12
N LEU A 14 -31.93 4.10 -2.87
CA LEU A 14 -31.89 2.88 -3.68
C LEU A 14 -32.46 3.05 -5.09
N ARG A 15 -33.26 4.09 -5.33
CA ARG A 15 -33.80 4.43 -6.64
C ARG A 15 -32.95 5.46 -7.38
N PHE A 16 -31.82 5.85 -6.80
CA PHE A 16 -30.95 6.84 -7.41
C PHE A 16 -30.37 6.29 -8.73
N PRO A 17 -30.59 6.98 -9.87
CA PRO A 17 -30.05 6.53 -11.14
C PRO A 17 -28.53 6.75 -11.16
N THR A 18 -27.79 5.76 -11.67
CA THR A 18 -26.35 5.90 -11.90
C THR A 18 -26.09 7.16 -12.72
N THR A 19 -25.30 8.07 -12.15
CA THR A 19 -25.06 9.40 -12.73
C THR A 19 -23.57 9.59 -12.92
N GLN A 20 -23.16 10.15 -14.05
CA GLN A 20 -21.78 10.58 -14.27
C GLN A 20 -21.66 12.09 -14.19
N ARG A 21 -20.53 12.59 -13.68
CA ARG A 21 -20.22 14.01 -13.55
C ARG A 21 -18.78 14.25 -13.96
N THR A 22 -18.53 15.36 -14.61
CA THR A 22 -17.17 15.86 -14.82
C THR A 22 -16.76 16.67 -13.60
N THR A 23 -15.60 16.37 -13.04
CA THR A 23 -15.00 17.11 -11.92
C THR A 23 -13.59 17.56 -12.29
N PRO A 24 -12.98 18.50 -11.55
CA PRO A 24 -11.57 18.86 -11.76
C PRO A 24 -10.60 17.67 -11.67
N ASN A 25 -10.97 16.62 -10.93
CA ASN A 25 -10.17 15.41 -10.73
C ASN A 25 -10.51 14.29 -11.73
N GLY A 26 -11.27 14.60 -12.79
CA GLY A 26 -11.70 13.65 -13.82
C GLY A 26 -13.17 13.24 -13.71
N PRO A 27 -13.61 12.28 -14.55
CA PRO A 27 -14.98 11.79 -14.54
C PRO A 27 -15.28 11.03 -13.24
N LEU A 28 -16.47 11.26 -12.70
CA LEU A 28 -16.97 10.67 -11.46
C LEU A 28 -18.30 9.96 -11.75
N ARG A 29 -18.40 8.68 -11.40
CA ARG A 29 -19.63 7.90 -11.41
C ARG A 29 -20.18 7.78 -10.00
N ILE A 30 -21.45 8.12 -9.84
CA ILE A 30 -22.20 7.96 -8.61
C ILE A 30 -23.19 6.82 -8.84
N THR A 31 -23.08 5.75 -8.05
CA THR A 31 -23.92 4.56 -8.17
C THR A 31 -24.38 4.07 -6.80
N VAL A 32 -25.51 3.38 -6.76
CA VAL A 32 -26.07 2.77 -5.55
C VAL A 32 -26.35 1.29 -5.82
N GLU A 33 -25.80 0.42 -4.98
CA GLU A 33 -25.95 -1.04 -5.09
C GLU A 33 -26.45 -1.64 -3.79
N ARG A 34 -27.50 -2.46 -3.84
CA ARG A 34 -28.00 -3.20 -2.67
C ARG A 34 -27.39 -4.60 -2.61
N VAL A 35 -26.97 -5.01 -1.42
CA VAL A 35 -26.49 -6.36 -1.12
C VAL A 35 -27.11 -6.81 0.21
N GLY A 36 -28.12 -7.66 0.15
CA GLY A 36 -28.87 -8.11 1.33
C GLY A 36 -29.46 -6.94 2.13
N ASP A 37 -29.05 -6.85 3.40
CA ASP A 37 -29.53 -5.86 4.37
C ASP A 37 -28.74 -4.55 4.37
N VAL A 38 -27.82 -4.39 3.42
CA VAL A 38 -27.03 -3.17 3.25
C VAL A 38 -27.11 -2.67 1.82
N PHE A 39 -26.79 -1.40 1.63
CA PHE A 39 -26.52 -0.85 0.32
C PHE A 39 -25.30 0.06 0.36
N TYR A 40 -24.63 0.16 -0.78
CA TYR A 40 -23.44 0.95 -0.97
C TYR A 40 -23.77 2.15 -1.83
N VAL A 41 -23.40 3.33 -1.35
CA VAL A 41 -23.37 4.56 -2.16
C VAL A 41 -21.92 4.79 -2.54
N MET A 42 -21.64 4.81 -3.84
CA MET A 42 -20.27 4.79 -4.35
C MET A 42 -20.01 6.00 -5.22
N PHE A 43 -18.91 6.69 -4.91
CA PHE A 43 -18.33 7.78 -5.67
C PHE A 43 -17.04 7.24 -6.30
N LEU A 44 -17.12 6.88 -7.58
CA LEU A 44 -16.05 6.19 -8.30
C LEU A 44 -15.44 7.12 -9.33
N TYR A 45 -14.16 7.42 -9.22
CA TYR A 45 -13.41 8.17 -10.21
C TYR A 45 -13.00 7.26 -11.37
N GLY A 46 -12.98 7.84 -12.57
CA GLY A 46 -12.56 7.12 -13.75
C GLY A 46 -11.05 6.87 -13.76
N ARG A 47 -10.67 5.67 -14.22
CA ARG A 47 -9.30 5.24 -14.51
C ARG A 47 -9.33 4.40 -15.78
N ASP A 48 -8.48 4.74 -16.75
CA ASP A 48 -8.31 3.98 -17.99
C ASP A 48 -9.63 3.63 -18.71
N GLY A 49 -10.56 4.59 -18.74
CA GLY A 49 -11.89 4.42 -19.36
C GLY A 49 -12.92 3.63 -18.55
N ALA A 50 -12.54 3.08 -17.39
CA ALA A 50 -13.40 2.36 -16.45
C ALA A 50 -13.61 3.15 -15.15
N PHE A 51 -14.43 2.59 -14.24
CA PHE A 51 -14.70 3.15 -12.91
C PHE A 51 -14.47 2.07 -11.84
N PRO A 52 -13.21 1.65 -11.61
CA PRO A 52 -12.90 0.57 -10.68
C PRO A 52 -13.19 1.00 -9.24
N TYR A 53 -13.55 0.06 -8.37
CA TYR A 53 -13.76 0.33 -6.94
C TYR A 53 -12.46 0.73 -6.23
N SER A 54 -11.33 0.25 -6.73
CA SER A 54 -9.99 0.41 -6.17
C SER A 54 -9.37 1.79 -6.39
N ALA A 55 -9.93 2.66 -7.24
CA ALA A 55 -9.29 3.93 -7.58
C ALA A 55 -9.12 4.89 -6.40
N ARG A 56 -7.97 5.57 -6.35
CA ARG A 56 -7.64 6.62 -5.39
C ARG A 56 -8.68 7.74 -5.45
N GLY A 57 -9.09 8.19 -4.27
CA GLY A 57 -10.10 9.21 -4.10
C GLY A 57 -11.53 8.67 -4.13
N ASN A 58 -11.74 7.39 -4.45
CA ASN A 58 -13.05 6.79 -4.34
C ASN A 58 -13.54 6.82 -2.89
N ILE A 59 -14.85 7.01 -2.75
CA ILE A 59 -15.55 6.97 -1.47
C ILE A 59 -16.68 5.96 -1.59
N ILE A 60 -16.65 4.95 -0.73
CA ILE A 60 -17.66 3.89 -0.67
C ILE A 60 -18.34 3.96 0.70
N ILE A 61 -19.64 4.26 0.71
CA ILE A 61 -20.42 4.45 1.93
C ILE A 61 -21.35 3.25 2.09
N LYS A 62 -21.17 2.50 3.18
CA LYS A 62 -22.04 1.38 3.55
C LYS A 62 -23.17 1.90 4.41
N ARG A 63 -24.41 1.62 4.03
CA ARG A 63 -25.63 2.01 4.76
C ARG A 63 -26.51 0.80 5.03
N ALA A 64 -27.22 0.81 6.15
CA ALA A 64 -28.23 -0.20 6.45
C ALA A 64 -29.47 0.01 5.56
N ALA A 65 -29.97 -1.05 4.92
CA ALA A 65 -31.10 -0.96 3.99
C ALA A 65 -32.44 -0.66 4.68
N ASN A 66 -32.57 -1.00 5.96
CA ASN A 66 -33.78 -0.79 6.76
C ASN A 66 -33.87 0.61 7.37
N THR A 67 -32.78 1.12 7.97
CA THR A 67 -32.76 2.41 8.68
C THR A 67 -32.11 3.52 7.89
N GLY A 68 -31.25 3.19 6.92
CA GLY A 68 -30.44 4.16 6.18
C GLY A 68 -29.26 4.71 6.98
N TYR A 69 -29.02 4.25 8.20
CA TYR A 69 -27.86 4.67 8.98
C TYR A 69 -26.56 4.30 8.27
N ILE A 70 -25.59 5.21 8.31
CA ILE A 70 -24.24 4.93 7.86
C ILE A 70 -23.65 3.89 8.80
N GLN A 71 -23.18 2.78 8.23
CA GLN A 71 -22.45 1.74 8.96
C GLN A 71 -20.95 1.92 8.82
N ALA A 72 -20.48 2.37 7.65
CA ALA A 72 -19.07 2.66 7.43
C ALA A 72 -18.82 3.53 6.20
N ILE A 73 -17.62 4.09 6.11
CA ILE A 73 -17.07 4.71 4.91
C ILE A 73 -15.69 4.11 4.64
N LYS A 74 -15.43 3.71 3.40
CA LYS A 74 -14.10 3.38 2.91
C LYS A 74 -13.63 4.50 1.98
N TRP A 75 -12.50 5.11 2.30
CA TRP A 75 -11.87 6.14 1.47
C TRP A 75 -10.56 5.62 0.91
N LEU A 76 -10.48 5.49 -0.42
CA LEU A 76 -9.34 4.91 -1.11
C LEU A 76 -8.20 5.93 -1.27
N LEU A 77 -6.99 5.51 -0.92
CA LEU A 77 -5.77 6.33 -0.91
C LEU A 77 -4.74 5.93 -1.99
N SER A 78 -4.92 4.78 -2.63
CA SER A 78 -4.14 4.26 -3.76
C SER A 78 -5.06 3.78 -4.89
N ASP A 79 -4.55 3.63 -6.12
CA ASP A 79 -5.32 3.14 -7.29
C ASP A 79 -5.46 1.61 -7.34
N ASP A 80 -4.69 0.88 -6.52
CA ASP A 80 -4.78 -0.58 -6.32
C ASP A 80 -5.79 -1.02 -5.24
N GLY A 81 -6.43 -0.07 -4.55
CA GLY A 81 -7.45 -0.34 -3.52
C GLY A 81 -6.92 -0.92 -2.20
N ARG A 82 -5.59 -1.04 -2.06
CA ARG A 82 -4.93 -1.66 -0.89
C ARG A 82 -4.62 -0.67 0.22
N SER A 83 -4.56 0.61 -0.09
CA SER A 83 -4.39 1.68 0.89
C SER A 83 -5.68 2.46 1.04
N TYR A 84 -6.20 2.54 2.26
CA TYR A 84 -7.48 3.21 2.54
C TYR A 84 -7.65 3.57 4.02
N LEU A 85 -8.60 4.45 4.28
CA LEU A 85 -9.17 4.64 5.62
C LEU A 85 -10.54 3.97 5.69
N TYR A 86 -10.80 3.27 6.78
CA TYR A 86 -12.11 2.70 7.08
C TYR A 86 -12.69 3.36 8.32
N LEU A 87 -13.76 4.13 8.12
CA LEU A 87 -14.41 4.93 9.15
C LEU A 87 -15.67 4.22 9.59
N THR A 88 -15.84 4.03 10.89
CA THR A 88 -17.03 3.42 11.51
C THR A 88 -17.58 4.36 12.57
N PRO A 89 -18.91 4.64 12.61
CA PRO A 89 -19.48 5.44 13.68
C PRO A 89 -19.35 4.73 15.02
N ASN A 90 -19.07 5.49 16.07
CA ASN A 90 -19.02 5.02 17.45
C ASN A 90 -19.55 6.11 18.38
N ASN A 91 -20.88 6.10 18.60
CA ASN A 91 -21.61 7.17 19.29
C ASN A 91 -21.31 8.55 18.68
N GLU A 92 -20.83 9.49 19.48
CA GLU A 92 -20.47 10.86 19.06
C GLU A 92 -19.07 10.96 18.42
N ARG A 93 -18.45 9.82 18.11
CA ARG A 93 -17.09 9.73 17.58
C ARG A 93 -17.04 8.84 16.34
N THR A 94 -15.90 8.86 15.67
CA THR A 94 -15.61 7.97 14.55
C THR A 94 -14.39 7.13 14.86
N LEU A 95 -14.50 5.81 14.71
CA LEU A 95 -13.37 4.89 14.71
C LEU A 95 -12.77 4.83 13.31
N ILE A 96 -11.45 4.84 13.23
CA ILE A 96 -10.70 4.87 11.98
C ILE A 96 -9.69 3.71 12.01
N ASP A 97 -9.80 2.82 11.04
CA ASP A 97 -8.74 1.88 10.69
C ASP A 97 -7.95 2.48 9.51
N TYR A 98 -6.62 2.51 9.63
CA TYR A 98 -5.70 2.99 8.58
C TYR A 98 -4.95 1.80 8.00
N VAL A 99 -5.19 1.54 6.71
CA VAL A 99 -4.60 0.42 5.98
C VAL A 99 -3.71 0.96 4.88
N VAL A 100 -2.51 0.43 4.77
CA VAL A 100 -1.52 0.79 3.75
C VAL A 100 -0.98 -0.49 3.13
N ASP A 101 -1.09 -0.61 1.81
CA ASP A 101 -0.71 -1.81 1.04
C ASP A 101 -1.24 -3.12 1.67
N GLY A 102 -2.49 -3.09 2.15
CA GLY A 102 -3.15 -4.23 2.80
C GLY A 102 -2.72 -4.51 4.24
N VAL A 103 -1.74 -3.79 4.79
CA VAL A 103 -1.30 -3.91 6.20
C VAL A 103 -2.08 -2.93 7.08
N VAL A 104 -2.52 -3.37 8.25
CA VAL A 104 -3.23 -2.50 9.20
C VAL A 104 -2.20 -1.71 10.02
N VAL A 105 -2.02 -0.43 9.68
CA VAL A 105 -1.08 0.50 10.33
C VAL A 105 -1.64 1.05 11.63
N ASN A 106 -2.93 1.33 11.66
CA ASN A 106 -3.63 1.75 12.87
C ASN A 106 -5.03 1.14 12.87
N ARG A 107 -5.52 0.75 14.05
CA ARG A 107 -6.83 0.14 14.23
C ARG A 107 -7.57 0.82 15.36
N GLY A 108 -8.81 1.25 15.10
CA GLY A 108 -9.67 1.85 16.10
C GLY A 108 -9.21 3.23 16.58
N LEU A 109 -8.47 3.98 15.77
CA LEU A 109 -8.14 5.37 16.08
C LEU A 109 -9.43 6.17 16.24
N THR A 110 -9.55 6.89 17.35
CA THR A 110 -10.78 7.62 17.65
C THR A 110 -10.65 9.09 17.26
N ALA A 111 -11.49 9.55 16.32
CA ALA A 111 -11.68 10.96 16.04
C ALA A 111 -12.89 11.51 16.80
N ASN A 112 -12.71 12.66 17.44
CA ASN A 112 -13.78 13.42 18.11
C ASN A 112 -14.65 14.19 17.09
N THR A 113 -15.05 13.51 16.03
CA THR A 113 -15.82 14.05 14.91
C THR A 113 -16.83 12.99 14.48
N LEU A 114 -18.09 13.39 14.29
CA LEU A 114 -19.11 12.50 13.73
C LEU A 114 -18.76 12.12 12.30
N ILE A 115 -19.02 10.87 11.94
CA ILE A 115 -18.67 10.30 10.63
C ILE A 115 -19.26 11.13 9.46
N TYR A 116 -20.43 11.73 9.67
CA TYR A 116 -21.10 12.58 8.68
C TYR A 116 -20.27 13.81 8.29
N TYR A 117 -19.51 14.41 9.21
CA TYR A 117 -18.72 15.60 8.88
C TYR A 117 -17.62 15.28 7.87
N PHE A 118 -17.03 14.08 7.92
CA PHE A 118 -16.03 13.66 6.93
C PHE A 118 -16.59 13.51 5.51
N LEU A 119 -17.91 13.31 5.35
CA LEU A 119 -18.56 13.24 4.03
C LEU A 119 -18.96 14.61 3.48
N LEU A 120 -19.23 15.56 4.37
CA LEU A 120 -19.69 16.90 4.01
C LEU A 120 -18.55 17.88 3.80
N GLN A 121 -17.34 17.52 4.22
CA GLN A 121 -16.14 18.34 4.10
C GLN A 121 -15.19 17.79 3.04
N PRO A 122 -14.31 18.63 2.46
CA PRO A 122 -13.25 18.16 1.57
C PRO A 122 -12.29 17.18 2.25
N PHE A 123 -11.53 16.44 1.45
CA PHE A 123 -10.48 15.53 1.97
C PHE A 123 -9.49 16.24 2.91
N SER A 124 -9.18 17.52 2.66
CA SER A 124 -8.28 18.31 3.52
C SER A 124 -8.76 18.35 4.97
N PHE A 125 -10.07 18.43 5.23
CA PHE A 125 -10.60 18.39 6.59
C PHE A 125 -10.29 17.06 7.29
N LEU A 126 -10.48 15.93 6.57
CA LEU A 126 -10.15 14.61 7.10
C LEU A 126 -8.64 14.49 7.35
N HIS A 127 -7.83 14.93 6.39
CA HIS A 127 -6.37 14.90 6.48
C HIS A 127 -5.89 15.71 7.69
N ASP A 128 -6.33 16.96 7.81
CA ASP A 128 -5.89 17.88 8.86
C ASP A 128 -6.32 17.41 10.25
N SER A 129 -7.54 16.86 10.37
CA SER A 129 -8.06 16.30 11.63
C SER A 129 -7.22 15.12 12.15
N LEU A 130 -6.55 14.39 11.25
CA LEU A 130 -5.80 13.18 11.57
C LEU A 130 -4.30 13.33 11.33
N ARG A 131 -3.83 14.52 10.92
CA ARG A 131 -2.45 14.77 10.51
C ARG A 131 -1.42 14.41 11.60
N ALA A 132 -1.74 14.69 12.85
CA ALA A 132 -0.87 14.38 13.98
C ALA A 132 -0.91 12.90 14.42
N GLN A 133 -1.94 12.16 14.02
CA GLN A 133 -2.22 10.81 14.52
C GLN A 133 -1.84 9.71 13.51
N LEU A 134 -1.82 10.05 12.23
CA LEU A 134 -1.50 9.12 11.14
C LEU A 134 -0.19 9.51 10.45
N ASN A 135 0.62 8.50 10.12
CA ASN A 135 1.77 8.70 9.26
C ASN A 135 1.31 8.80 7.80
N TRP A 136 0.96 10.02 7.38
CA TRP A 136 0.53 10.31 6.01
C TRP A 136 1.61 10.14 4.96
N ARG A 137 2.90 10.14 5.36
CA ARG A 137 4.00 9.82 4.44
C ARG A 137 3.89 8.41 3.86
N LEU A 138 3.07 7.54 4.46
CA LEU A 138 2.88 6.19 3.92
C LEU A 138 2.03 6.16 2.64
N VAL A 139 1.22 7.18 2.38
CA VAL A 139 0.29 7.22 1.24
C VAL A 139 0.32 8.54 0.46
N LEU A 140 0.82 9.62 1.06
CA LEU A 140 0.90 10.96 0.47
C LEU A 140 2.34 11.46 0.28
N ALA A 141 3.36 10.65 0.58
CA ALA A 141 4.73 11.03 0.22
C ALA A 141 4.86 11.17 -1.31
N GLU A 142 5.81 12.00 -1.74
CA GLU A 142 6.24 12.10 -3.14
C GLU A 142 6.68 10.73 -3.68
N ARG A 143 6.86 10.63 -5.01
CA ARG A 143 7.22 9.38 -5.71
C ARG A 143 8.44 8.70 -5.06
N GLY A 144 8.20 7.68 -4.23
CA GLY A 144 9.21 7.13 -3.32
C GLY A 144 9.92 8.23 -2.49
N PRO A 145 10.86 7.88 -1.61
CA PRO A 145 11.98 8.77 -1.41
C PRO A 145 12.63 8.97 -2.79
N ALA A 146 12.99 10.19 -3.17
CA ALA A 146 13.74 10.45 -4.42
C ALA A 146 14.92 9.46 -4.58
N ALA A 147 15.56 9.09 -3.46
CA ALA A 147 16.61 8.10 -3.38
C ALA A 147 16.24 6.71 -3.93
N SER A 148 15.03 6.18 -3.68
CA SER A 148 14.63 4.85 -4.19
C SER A 148 14.45 4.86 -5.71
N LEU A 149 13.82 5.91 -6.26
CA LEU A 149 13.64 6.04 -7.70
C LEU A 149 14.97 6.27 -8.41
N THR A 150 15.81 7.18 -7.90
CA THR A 150 17.15 7.42 -8.43
C THR A 150 18.02 6.16 -8.40
N MET A 151 17.98 5.40 -7.30
CA MET A 151 18.72 4.13 -7.18
C MET A 151 18.22 3.09 -8.20
N MET A 152 16.91 2.95 -8.36
CA MET A 152 16.32 2.04 -9.34
C MET A 152 16.70 2.39 -10.77
N ASP A 153 16.57 3.66 -11.14
CA ASP A 153 16.93 4.16 -12.47
C ASP A 153 18.43 3.95 -12.74
N ALA A 154 19.28 4.29 -11.75
CA ALA A 154 20.72 4.09 -11.85
C ALA A 154 21.10 2.60 -12.01
N ILE A 155 20.50 1.70 -11.23
CA ILE A 155 20.71 0.25 -11.36
C ILE A 155 20.25 -0.25 -12.73
N ALA A 156 19.10 0.22 -13.22
CA ALA A 156 18.55 -0.20 -14.51
C ALA A 156 19.42 0.24 -15.71
N GLU A 157 20.15 1.35 -15.57
CA GLU A 157 21.08 1.86 -16.58
C GLU A 157 22.47 1.20 -16.52
N LEU A 158 22.76 0.36 -15.51
CA LEU A 158 24.06 -0.30 -15.40
C LEU A 158 24.31 -1.29 -16.55
N PRO A 159 25.53 -1.33 -17.13
CA PRO A 159 25.87 -2.33 -18.13
C PRO A 159 25.95 -3.73 -17.51
N ALA A 160 25.65 -4.76 -18.32
CA ALA A 160 25.48 -6.16 -17.88
C ALA A 160 26.69 -6.79 -17.15
N ASN A 161 27.88 -6.18 -17.22
CA ASN A 161 29.12 -6.71 -16.66
C ASN A 161 29.52 -6.11 -15.29
N ARG A 162 28.65 -5.38 -14.59
CA ARG A 162 29.01 -4.56 -13.41
C ARG A 162 28.77 -5.18 -12.03
N VAL A 163 28.53 -6.48 -11.93
CA VAL A 163 28.76 -7.20 -10.66
C VAL A 163 30.27 -7.36 -10.46
N GLN A 164 30.97 -6.26 -10.17
CA GLN A 164 32.43 -6.19 -10.00
C GLN A 164 32.81 -5.61 -8.63
N ALA A 165 33.93 -6.09 -8.09
CA ALA A 165 34.36 -5.84 -6.72
C ALA A 165 34.88 -4.41 -6.46
N ASP A 166 35.19 -3.65 -7.50
CA ASP A 166 35.82 -2.33 -7.45
C ASP A 166 34.85 -1.18 -7.76
N ALA A 167 33.54 -1.43 -7.71
CA ALA A 167 32.52 -0.41 -7.86
C ALA A 167 32.67 0.69 -6.79
N VAL A 168 32.70 1.94 -7.23
CA VAL A 168 32.79 3.13 -6.36
C VAL A 168 31.46 3.88 -6.28
N GLU A 169 30.57 3.62 -7.25
CA GLU A 169 29.21 4.15 -7.29
C GLU A 169 28.29 3.34 -6.35
N PRO A 170 27.50 4.00 -5.48
CA PRO A 170 26.64 3.31 -4.50
C PRO A 170 25.71 2.25 -5.11
N GLU A 171 25.13 2.51 -6.28
CA GLU A 171 24.23 1.60 -7.00
C GLU A 171 24.93 0.32 -7.48
N ALA A 172 26.13 0.44 -8.04
CA ALA A 172 26.91 -0.69 -8.52
C ALA A 172 27.48 -1.49 -7.34
N ALA A 173 27.93 -0.81 -6.29
CA ALA A 173 28.40 -1.43 -5.06
C ALA A 173 27.27 -2.17 -4.32
N LEU A 174 26.05 -1.59 -4.28
CA LEU A 174 24.86 -2.26 -3.73
C LEU A 174 24.55 -3.54 -4.50
N LEU A 175 24.52 -3.47 -5.84
CA LEU A 175 24.22 -4.61 -6.68
C LEU A 175 25.28 -5.72 -6.51
N TYR A 176 26.55 -5.35 -6.43
CA TYR A 176 27.65 -6.28 -6.17
C TYR A 176 27.56 -6.93 -4.78
N ALA A 177 27.32 -6.13 -3.73
CA ALA A 177 27.19 -6.62 -2.36
C ALA A 177 25.95 -7.50 -2.16
N ALA A 178 24.85 -7.21 -2.85
CA ALA A 178 23.66 -8.06 -2.84
C ALA A 178 23.94 -9.42 -3.49
N ALA A 179 24.76 -9.47 -4.55
CA ALA A 179 25.20 -10.70 -5.18
C ALA A 179 26.25 -11.47 -4.35
N ASN A 180 27.13 -10.74 -3.66
CA ASN A 180 28.26 -11.26 -2.88
C ASN A 180 28.20 -10.71 -1.44
N PRO A 181 27.47 -11.37 -0.53
CA PRO A 181 27.25 -10.85 0.83
C PRO A 181 28.52 -10.57 1.63
N GLU A 182 29.65 -11.23 1.33
CA GLU A 182 30.95 -10.88 1.93
C GLU A 182 31.41 -9.43 1.63
N ALA A 183 30.92 -8.81 0.55
CA ALA A 183 31.23 -7.44 0.18
C ALA A 183 30.29 -6.40 0.83
N MET A 184 29.29 -6.84 1.60
CA MET A 184 28.31 -5.94 2.22
C MET A 184 28.96 -4.94 3.17
N GLU A 185 29.98 -5.34 3.92
CA GLU A 185 30.70 -4.42 4.81
C GLU A 185 31.36 -3.27 4.05
N ALA A 186 31.95 -3.55 2.87
CA ALA A 186 32.55 -2.52 2.03
C ALA A 186 31.51 -1.54 1.49
N TYR A 187 30.35 -2.07 1.05
CA TYR A 187 29.22 -1.25 0.63
C TYR A 187 28.71 -0.34 1.77
N LEU A 188 28.47 -0.89 2.95
CA LEU A 188 27.96 -0.11 4.09
C LEU A 188 28.91 1.02 4.47
N ARG A 189 30.23 0.78 4.42
CA ARG A 189 31.23 1.83 4.63
C ARG A 189 31.18 2.91 3.54
N LEU A 190 31.01 2.53 2.27
CA LEU A 190 30.88 3.46 1.15
C LEU A 190 29.69 4.42 1.34
N VAL A 191 28.55 3.91 1.83
CA VAL A 191 27.33 4.71 2.06
C VAL A 191 27.24 5.29 3.48
N ASN A 192 28.33 5.23 4.26
CA ASN A 192 28.42 5.75 5.63
C ASN A 192 27.34 5.18 6.58
N GLN A 193 27.08 3.88 6.49
CA GLN A 193 26.13 3.14 7.33
C GLN A 193 26.87 2.18 8.28
N PRO A 194 26.34 1.93 9.50
CA PRO A 194 26.91 0.96 10.43
C PRO A 194 26.96 -0.46 9.85
N VAL A 195 28.01 -1.24 10.12
CA VAL A 195 28.15 -2.61 9.57
C VAL A 195 27.05 -3.56 10.07
N ASP A 196 26.56 -3.37 11.29
CA ASP A 196 25.47 -4.13 11.92
C ASP A 196 24.07 -3.77 11.40
N SER A 197 23.97 -2.80 10.49
CA SER A 197 22.70 -2.44 9.84
C SER A 197 22.25 -3.46 8.81
N PHE A 198 23.15 -4.29 8.28
CA PHE A 198 22.79 -5.44 7.45
C PHE A 198 22.43 -6.63 8.34
N ARG A 199 21.14 -6.98 8.34
CA ARG A 199 20.60 -8.03 9.20
C ARG A 199 19.41 -8.71 8.57
N GLU A 200 19.20 -9.95 8.95
CA GLU A 200 17.97 -10.67 8.60
C GLU A 200 16.78 -10.05 9.35
N LEU A 201 15.69 -9.83 8.61
CA LEU A 201 14.40 -9.52 9.19
C LEU A 201 13.71 -10.82 9.61
N THR A 202 13.49 -10.94 10.92
CA THR A 202 12.79 -12.07 11.54
C THR A 202 11.47 -11.65 12.18
N VAL A 203 11.19 -10.34 12.22
CA VAL A 203 10.00 -9.77 12.85
C VAL A 203 9.38 -8.77 11.88
N LEU A 204 8.06 -8.86 11.71
CA LEU A 204 7.30 -7.87 10.94
C LEU A 204 7.03 -6.63 11.79
N PRO A 205 7.14 -5.42 11.21
CA PRO A 205 6.87 -4.20 11.95
C PRO A 205 5.40 -4.10 12.38
N LEU A 206 4.48 -4.75 11.66
CA LEU A 206 3.06 -4.76 11.97
C LEU A 206 2.49 -6.19 11.91
N PRO A 207 1.69 -6.59 12.92
CA PRO A 207 1.29 -7.98 13.08
C PRO A 207 0.07 -8.39 12.25
N THR A 208 -0.68 -7.45 11.66
CA THR A 208 -1.97 -7.75 11.02
C THR A 208 -2.11 -7.16 9.63
N ARG A 209 -2.90 -7.85 8.80
CA ARG A 209 -3.23 -7.49 7.43
C ARG A 209 -4.72 -7.65 7.14
N ILE A 210 -5.12 -7.20 5.97
CA ILE A 210 -6.48 -7.32 5.45
C ILE A 210 -6.54 -8.49 4.46
N ALA A 211 -7.41 -9.45 4.74
CA ALA A 211 -7.90 -10.40 3.76
C ALA A 211 -9.28 -9.92 3.28
N SER A 212 -9.42 -9.59 2.00
CA SER A 212 -10.69 -9.09 1.46
C SER A 212 -11.24 -9.99 0.36
N SER A 213 -12.55 -10.24 0.40
CA SER A 213 -13.32 -10.86 -0.68
C SER A 213 -14.32 -9.88 -1.33
N ASP A 214 -14.50 -8.69 -0.76
CA ASP A 214 -15.37 -7.63 -1.28
C ASP A 214 -14.61 -6.29 -1.23
N GLU A 215 -14.29 -5.75 -2.40
CA GLU A 215 -13.54 -4.50 -2.55
C GLU A 215 -14.24 -3.29 -1.93
N ARG A 216 -15.56 -3.35 -1.74
CA ARG A 216 -16.37 -2.28 -1.15
C ARG A 216 -16.26 -2.24 0.38
N GLY A 217 -15.92 -3.37 1.00
CA GLY A 217 -15.82 -3.52 2.46
C GLY A 217 -14.43 -3.22 3.01
N ARG A 218 -14.31 -3.28 4.36
CA ARG A 218 -13.00 -3.31 5.03
C ARG A 218 -12.21 -4.56 4.67
N GLY A 219 -12.89 -5.70 4.55
CA GLY A 219 -12.24 -7.00 4.63
C GLY A 219 -12.03 -7.45 6.08
N THR A 220 -11.51 -8.66 6.23
CA THR A 220 -11.23 -9.33 7.49
C THR A 220 -9.81 -9.02 7.93
N VAL A 221 -9.65 -8.54 9.16
CA VAL A 221 -8.34 -8.40 9.78
C VAL A 221 -7.86 -9.79 10.17
N VAL A 222 -6.70 -10.18 9.66
CA VAL A 222 -6.05 -11.46 9.95
C VAL A 222 -4.61 -11.21 10.39
N ASP A 223 -4.06 -12.12 11.18
CA ASP A 223 -2.66 -12.04 11.58
C ASP A 223 -1.75 -12.32 10.37
N ASN A 224 -0.62 -11.63 10.34
CA ASN A 224 0.47 -11.95 9.44
C ASN A 224 1.09 -13.28 9.88
N ALA A 225 1.48 -14.07 8.89
CA ALA A 225 2.17 -15.31 9.17
C ALA A 225 3.55 -15.03 9.76
N ALA A 226 3.91 -15.78 10.81
CA ALA A 226 5.16 -15.59 11.52
C ALA A 226 6.35 -16.10 10.71
N TRP A 227 7.51 -15.49 10.94
CA TRP A 227 8.80 -16.01 10.49
C TRP A 227 9.12 -17.34 11.20
N SER A 228 9.79 -18.24 10.50
CA SER A 228 10.29 -19.51 11.05
C SER A 228 11.81 -19.65 10.85
N ALA A 229 12.50 -20.24 11.82
CA ALA A 229 13.94 -20.45 11.72
C ALA A 229 14.35 -21.41 10.60
N SER A 230 13.48 -22.35 10.23
CA SER A 230 13.75 -23.33 9.18
C SER A 230 13.53 -22.80 7.76
N ALA A 231 12.63 -21.84 7.56
CA ALA A 231 12.15 -21.47 6.23
C ALA A 231 12.04 -19.95 5.98
N GLY A 232 12.14 -19.12 7.00
CA GLY A 232 11.91 -17.67 6.91
C GLY A 232 10.43 -17.31 6.95
N PHE A 233 10.07 -16.25 6.21
CA PHE A 233 8.67 -15.83 6.00
C PHE A 233 7.99 -16.70 4.93
N PRO A 234 6.68 -16.96 5.05
CA PRO A 234 5.95 -17.74 4.04
C PRO A 234 5.61 -16.92 2.79
N ALA A 235 5.37 -17.64 1.69
CA ALA A 235 4.91 -17.14 0.40
C ALA A 235 3.79 -16.11 0.53
N GLY A 236 3.81 -15.12 -0.37
CA GLY A 236 2.80 -14.05 -0.41
C GLY A 236 2.84 -13.07 0.76
N SER A 237 3.79 -13.20 1.70
CA SER A 237 3.98 -12.23 2.80
C SER A 237 4.91 -11.07 2.42
N LEU A 238 5.59 -11.15 1.27
CA LEU A 238 6.64 -10.22 0.88
C LEU A 238 6.20 -8.77 0.96
N ARG A 239 5.04 -8.42 0.37
CA ARG A 239 4.51 -7.06 0.41
C ARG A 239 4.25 -6.56 1.83
N GLN A 240 3.74 -7.41 2.73
CA GLN A 240 3.51 -7.01 4.11
C GLN A 240 4.82 -6.76 4.86
N VAL A 241 5.91 -7.42 4.44
CA VAL A 241 7.24 -7.25 5.02
C VAL A 241 7.89 -5.98 4.52
N VAL A 242 8.02 -5.81 3.19
CA VAL A 242 8.82 -4.73 2.59
C VAL A 242 7.99 -3.51 2.21
N GLY A 243 6.69 -3.69 2.00
CA GLY A 243 5.81 -2.70 1.42
C GLY A 243 5.77 -1.43 2.25
N LEU A 244 6.01 -1.47 3.56
CA LEU A 244 6.03 -0.29 4.45
C LEU A 244 7.38 0.41 4.57
N TRP A 245 8.47 -0.18 4.07
CA TRP A 245 9.84 0.26 4.27
C TRP A 245 10.36 1.07 3.08
N ALA A 246 9.74 2.22 2.84
CA ALA A 246 10.25 3.16 1.84
C ALA A 246 11.68 3.60 2.20
N GLY A 247 12.58 3.66 1.22
CA GLY A 247 13.97 4.09 1.45
C GLY A 247 14.90 3.01 1.98
N ARG A 248 14.48 1.74 1.90
CA ARG A 248 15.35 0.57 2.15
C ARG A 248 15.44 -0.31 0.91
N ALA A 249 16.55 -1.04 0.80
CA ALA A 249 16.68 -2.15 -0.12
C ALA A 249 16.65 -3.45 0.69
N PHE A 250 16.34 -4.55 0.02
CA PHE A 250 16.32 -5.86 0.66
C PHE A 250 16.98 -6.90 -0.24
N LEU A 251 17.80 -7.75 0.37
CA LEU A 251 18.22 -9.00 -0.26
C LEU A 251 17.20 -10.08 0.12
N LEU A 252 16.48 -10.56 -0.88
CA LEU A 252 15.56 -11.69 -0.77
C LEU A 252 16.26 -12.97 -1.22
N LEU A 253 16.22 -13.98 -0.36
CA LEU A 253 16.72 -15.32 -0.64
C LEU A 253 15.56 -16.31 -0.60
N GLU A 254 15.35 -17.06 -1.67
CA GLU A 254 14.42 -18.19 -1.74
C GLU A 254 15.10 -19.38 -2.43
N ALA A 255 14.41 -20.52 -2.50
CA ALA A 255 14.97 -21.74 -3.10
C ALA A 255 15.40 -21.56 -4.57
N SER A 256 14.67 -20.74 -5.33
CA SER A 256 14.89 -20.49 -6.76
C SER A 256 15.98 -19.46 -7.09
N GLY A 257 16.41 -18.65 -6.13
CA GLY A 257 17.39 -17.61 -6.41
C GLY A 257 17.52 -16.51 -5.36
N ARG A 258 18.23 -15.46 -5.76
CA ARG A 258 18.50 -14.26 -4.96
C ARG A 258 18.05 -13.02 -5.70
N TYR A 259 17.44 -12.10 -4.97
CA TYR A 259 16.83 -10.91 -5.56
C TYR A 259 17.16 -9.67 -4.74
N LEU A 260 17.49 -8.58 -5.43
CA LEU A 260 17.49 -7.26 -4.82
C LEU A 260 16.10 -6.67 -4.97
N VAL A 261 15.47 -6.29 -3.86
CA VAL A 261 14.11 -5.74 -3.79
C VAL A 261 14.16 -4.33 -3.24
N ILE A 262 13.63 -3.36 -3.99
CA ILE A 262 13.55 -1.95 -3.58
C ILE A 262 12.08 -1.51 -3.63
N PRO A 263 11.42 -1.30 -2.47
CA PRO A 263 10.07 -0.77 -2.43
C PRO A 263 10.05 0.71 -2.82
N TRP A 264 9.07 1.09 -3.63
CA TRP A 264 8.86 2.48 -4.01
C TRP A 264 7.36 2.81 -4.08
N GLN A 265 7.05 4.11 -4.14
CA GLN A 265 5.68 4.59 -4.21
C GLN A 265 5.45 5.31 -5.54
N ALA A 266 4.49 4.83 -6.32
CA ALA A 266 4.10 5.43 -7.59
C ALA A 266 3.25 6.70 -7.39
N ALA A 267 3.17 7.54 -8.42
CA ALA A 267 2.44 8.82 -8.37
C ALA A 267 0.93 8.67 -8.11
N ASN A 268 0.39 7.50 -8.44
CA ASN A 268 -0.99 7.09 -8.19
C ASN A 268 -1.24 6.62 -6.75
N GLY A 269 -0.20 6.62 -5.89
CA GLY A 269 -0.26 6.16 -4.50
C GLY A 269 -0.07 4.66 -4.34
N ASN A 270 0.11 3.90 -5.42
CA ASN A 270 0.40 2.47 -5.34
C ASN A 270 1.79 2.25 -4.76
N ARG A 271 1.94 1.16 -4.02
CA ARG A 271 3.25 0.69 -3.54
C ARG A 271 3.71 -0.44 -4.44
N GLU A 272 4.84 -0.23 -5.07
CA GLU A 272 5.42 -1.13 -6.06
C GLU A 272 6.81 -1.58 -5.61
N LEU A 273 7.27 -2.70 -6.17
CA LEU A 273 8.59 -3.25 -5.88
C LEU A 273 9.39 -3.25 -7.17
N PHE A 274 10.59 -2.68 -7.14
CA PHE A 274 11.63 -2.99 -8.11
C PHE A 274 12.33 -4.27 -7.67
N ILE A 275 12.51 -5.20 -8.61
CA ILE A 275 13.12 -6.49 -8.33
C ILE A 275 14.17 -6.77 -9.40
N TRP A 276 15.39 -7.03 -8.94
CA TRP A 276 16.49 -7.47 -9.79
C TRP A 276 16.84 -8.92 -9.48
N ASP A 277 16.82 -9.78 -10.50
CA ASP A 277 17.28 -11.17 -10.40
C ASP A 277 18.81 -11.18 -10.40
N LEU A 278 19.42 -11.43 -9.23
CA LEU A 278 20.86 -11.44 -9.07
C LEU A 278 21.51 -12.67 -9.71
N THR A 279 20.72 -13.71 -10.01
CA THR A 279 21.20 -14.95 -10.66
C THR A 279 21.21 -14.80 -12.17
N ARG A 280 20.20 -14.12 -12.73
CA ARG A 280 20.08 -13.86 -14.17
C ARG A 280 20.64 -12.51 -14.61
N HIS A 281 21.03 -11.67 -13.66
CA HIS A 281 21.55 -10.31 -13.89
C HIS A 281 20.62 -9.43 -14.74
N GLN A 282 19.33 -9.45 -14.42
CA GLN A 282 18.33 -8.67 -15.16
C GLN A 282 17.19 -8.21 -14.23
N PRO A 283 16.56 -7.06 -14.52
CA PRO A 283 15.35 -6.66 -13.82
C PRO A 283 14.21 -7.62 -14.18
N LEU A 284 13.34 -7.90 -13.22
CA LEU A 284 12.08 -8.57 -13.51
C LEU A 284 11.08 -7.57 -14.14
N PRO A 285 10.16 -8.02 -15.02
CA PRO A 285 9.17 -7.14 -15.62
C PRO A 285 8.34 -6.40 -14.57
N ILE A 286 8.23 -5.08 -14.73
CA ILE A 286 7.33 -4.22 -13.97
C ILE A 286 5.90 -4.75 -14.16
N GLY A 287 5.23 -5.13 -13.06
CA GLY A 287 3.89 -5.73 -13.10
C GLY A 287 3.85 -7.24 -12.86
N SER A 288 5.00 -7.91 -12.72
CA SER A 288 5.04 -9.18 -11.99
C SER A 288 4.52 -8.91 -10.59
N THR A 289 3.31 -9.40 -10.28
CA THR A 289 2.69 -9.11 -9.00
C THR A 289 3.54 -9.76 -7.91
N PRO A 290 4.02 -9.00 -6.90
CA PRO A 290 4.69 -9.58 -5.74
C PRO A 290 3.80 -10.50 -4.90
N ASP A 291 2.55 -10.74 -5.30
CA ASP A 291 1.68 -11.75 -4.71
C ASP A 291 1.86 -13.13 -5.38
N ALA A 292 2.43 -13.18 -6.60
CA ALA A 292 2.76 -14.42 -7.31
C ALA A 292 4.13 -15.00 -6.90
N TRP A 293 4.85 -14.29 -6.03
CA TRP A 293 6.20 -14.55 -5.57
C TRP A 293 6.31 -14.17 -4.09
N PRO A 294 7.13 -14.83 -3.27
CA PRO A 294 7.80 -16.11 -3.52
C PRO A 294 6.80 -17.27 -3.52
N THR A 295 7.19 -18.39 -4.12
CA THR A 295 6.29 -19.55 -4.31
C THR A 295 6.13 -20.42 -3.06
N ASP A 296 7.16 -20.46 -2.19
CA ASP A 296 7.16 -21.23 -0.95
C ASP A 296 7.46 -20.38 0.29
N SER A 297 8.74 -20.05 0.52
CA SER A 297 9.20 -19.25 1.66
C SER A 297 10.46 -18.48 1.28
N PHE A 298 10.75 -17.43 2.04
CA PHE A 298 11.88 -16.56 1.77
C PHE A 298 12.52 -16.03 3.04
N ARG A 299 13.81 -15.76 2.96
CA ARG A 299 14.57 -15.00 3.96
C ARG A 299 14.85 -13.62 3.40
N LEU A 300 14.82 -12.63 4.26
CA LEU A 300 14.92 -11.24 3.86
C LEU A 300 15.96 -10.53 4.71
N PHE A 301 16.90 -9.84 4.07
CA PHE A 301 17.92 -9.07 4.75
C PHE A 301 17.75 -7.60 4.41
N GLU A 302 17.66 -6.77 5.43
CA GLU A 302 17.57 -5.32 5.29
C GLU A 302 18.93 -4.78 4.83
N ILE A 303 18.93 -3.99 3.75
CA ILE A 303 20.09 -3.26 3.25
C ILE A 303 19.75 -1.77 3.29
N PRO A 304 20.44 -0.95 4.11
CA PRO A 304 20.28 0.50 4.06
C PRO A 304 20.66 1.04 2.69
N MET A 305 19.89 2.01 2.20
CA MET A 305 20.25 2.80 1.03
C MET A 305 20.93 4.11 1.46
N PRO A 306 21.74 4.74 0.58
CA PRO A 306 22.33 6.05 0.82
C PRO A 306 21.29 7.16 1.04
#